data_AF-A0A1F9DTN4-F1
#
_entry.id   AF-A0A1F9DTN4-F1
#
_cell.length_a   1.000
_cell.length_b   1.000
_cell.length_c   1.000
_cell.angle_alpha   90.00
_cell.angle_beta   90.00
_cell.angle_gamma   90.00
#
_symmetry.space_group_name_H-M   'P 1'
#
loop_
_entity.id
_entity.type
_entity.pdbx_description
1 polymer ?
#
loop_
_entity_poly.entity_id
_entity_poly.type
_entity_poly.pdbx_seq_one_letter_code
_entity_poly.pdbx_strand_id
1 'polypeptide(L)'
;MKRASEKMGGEAGNWAIYTRTGAAPRSHDHRGRWCEMLDTCVSNTSTIEATRGGVFPERLGYPPVFDKFSPWEVAMINAKENGWLQFVDCLGICAFCCPNRELTVQCTNAVTGWDLDLKSATRIGLRIVNLLRVFNLRHGLKPEMERPSVRYSETPKDGPVKGRPIQPYFDFMVRTYRELMGWDPETGRPLPQTLKSVGLEELIEKF
;
A
#
# COMPACT_ATOMS: atom_id res chain seq x y z
N MET A 1 -4.65 19.22 5.55
CA MET A 1 -3.59 19.82 4.70
C MET A 1 -4.04 20.01 3.25
N LYS A 2 -4.33 18.95 2.48
CA LYS A 2 -4.74 19.04 1.06
C LYS A 2 -5.76 20.14 0.76
N ARG A 3 -6.97 20.04 1.33
CA ARG A 3 -8.07 21.00 1.07
C ARG A 3 -7.72 22.46 1.43
N ALA A 4 -6.98 22.65 2.53
CA ALA A 4 -6.54 23.99 2.95
C ALA A 4 -5.53 24.57 1.95
N SER A 5 -4.59 23.74 1.48
CA SER A 5 -3.60 24.10 0.45
C SER A 5 -4.27 24.48 -0.88
N GLU A 6 -5.25 23.69 -1.31
CA GLU A 6 -6.03 23.94 -2.53
C GLU A 6 -6.84 25.23 -2.44
N LYS A 7 -7.41 25.54 -1.27
CA LYS A 7 -8.15 26.78 -1.03
C LYS A 7 -7.24 28.02 -1.01
N MET A 8 -6.05 27.91 -0.42
CA MET A 8 -5.09 29.02 -0.34
C MET A 8 -4.46 29.32 -1.71
N GLY A 9 -4.18 28.29 -2.51
CA GLY A 9 -3.55 28.45 -3.83
C GLY A 9 -2.11 28.98 -3.78
N GLY A 10 -1.61 29.41 -4.94
CA GLY A 10 -0.27 30.00 -5.09
C GLY A 10 0.86 29.09 -4.62
N GLU A 11 1.93 29.68 -4.09
CA GLU A 11 3.10 28.94 -3.59
C GLU A 11 2.79 28.06 -2.38
N ALA A 12 1.83 28.48 -1.53
CA ALA A 12 1.37 27.68 -0.39
C ALA A 12 0.83 26.32 -0.84
N GLY A 13 0.20 26.28 -2.02
CA GLY A 13 -0.21 25.07 -2.74
C GLY A 13 0.90 24.02 -2.87
N ASN A 14 2.13 24.47 -3.10
CA ASN A 14 3.29 23.62 -3.35
C ASN A 14 4.00 23.17 -2.08
N TRP A 15 3.66 23.70 -0.91
CA TRP A 15 4.35 23.40 0.35
C TRP A 15 3.65 22.35 1.19
N ALA A 16 2.36 22.11 0.96
CA ALA A 16 1.61 21.13 1.72
C ALA A 16 2.05 19.70 1.39
N ILE A 17 2.13 18.88 2.44
CA ILE A 17 2.57 17.49 2.39
C ILE A 17 1.34 16.59 2.58
N TYR A 18 0.99 15.88 1.51
CA TYR A 18 -0.14 14.95 1.44
C TYR A 18 0.00 13.98 0.25
N THR A 19 -0.77 12.91 0.22
CA THR A 19 -1.08 12.13 -1.00
C THR A 19 -2.28 12.73 -1.71
N ARG A 20 -2.36 12.65 -3.04
CA ARG A 20 -3.49 13.24 -3.78
C ARG A 20 -4.83 12.59 -3.46
N THR A 21 -4.85 11.40 -2.85
CA THR A 21 -6.03 10.78 -2.22
C THR A 21 -6.47 11.45 -0.92
N GLY A 22 -5.62 12.29 -0.31
CA GLY A 22 -5.95 13.14 0.83
C GLY A 22 -5.30 12.75 2.16
N ALA A 23 -4.51 11.67 2.19
CA ALA A 23 -3.80 11.22 3.38
C ALA A 23 -2.60 12.12 3.70
N ALA A 24 -2.31 12.30 4.99
CA ALA A 24 -1.02 12.85 5.43
C ALA A 24 -0.01 11.71 5.57
N PRO A 25 1.29 11.93 5.34
CA PRO A 25 2.30 10.92 5.68
C PRO A 25 2.28 10.62 7.19
N ARG A 26 2.76 9.43 7.55
CA ARG A 26 3.01 9.07 8.96
C ARG A 26 4.32 9.73 9.44
N SER A 27 4.70 9.47 10.70
CA SER A 27 5.71 10.20 11.49
C SER A 27 7.13 10.33 10.92
N HIS A 28 7.44 9.83 9.73
CA HIS A 28 8.78 9.85 9.12
C HIS A 28 8.81 10.68 7.83
N ASP A 29 10.00 11.11 7.43
CA ASP A 29 10.21 11.62 6.07
C ASP A 29 10.30 10.45 5.08
N HIS A 30 9.20 10.19 4.35
CA HIS A 30 9.17 9.07 3.41
C HIS A 30 10.08 9.27 2.19
N ARG A 31 10.67 10.46 1.97
CA ARG A 31 11.68 10.65 0.92
C ARG A 31 12.93 9.79 1.17
N GLY A 32 13.19 9.43 2.43
CA GLY A 32 14.20 8.45 2.83
C GLY A 32 13.68 7.02 3.01
N ARG A 33 12.38 6.78 2.76
CA ARG A 33 11.69 5.49 2.97
C ARG A 33 10.65 5.24 1.87
N TRP A 34 11.10 4.88 0.67
CA TRP A 34 10.23 4.81 -0.51
C TRP A 34 9.09 3.78 -0.40
N CYS A 35 9.29 2.66 0.30
CA CYS A 35 8.21 1.70 0.58
C CYS A 35 7.03 2.38 1.29
N GLU A 36 7.32 3.22 2.28
CA GLU A 36 6.29 3.94 3.02
C GLU A 36 5.61 4.99 2.12
N MET A 37 6.36 5.68 1.25
CA MET A 37 5.78 6.66 0.33
C MET A 37 4.82 5.98 -0.65
N LEU A 38 5.27 4.88 -1.28
CA LEU A 38 4.46 4.14 -2.24
C LEU A 38 3.20 3.59 -1.56
N ASP A 39 3.33 2.96 -0.40
CA ASP A 39 2.22 2.36 0.37
C ASP A 39 1.14 3.41 0.66
N THR A 40 1.51 4.56 1.23
CA THR A 40 0.56 5.66 1.50
C THR A 40 -0.12 6.16 0.22
N CYS A 41 0.55 6.14 -0.94
CA CYS A 41 -0.01 6.64 -2.19
C CYS A 41 -0.98 5.66 -2.87
N VAL A 42 -0.77 4.35 -2.74
CA VAL A 42 -1.58 3.30 -3.39
C VAL A 42 -2.56 2.61 -2.45
N SER A 43 -2.50 2.93 -1.15
CA SER A 43 -3.36 2.36 -0.10
C SER A 43 -4.83 2.68 -0.31
N ASN A 44 -5.68 1.69 -0.03
CA ASN A 44 -7.13 1.83 0.05
C ASN A 44 -7.61 2.26 1.44
N THR A 45 -6.73 2.23 2.45
CA THR A 45 -7.01 2.48 3.88
C THR A 45 -6.25 3.69 4.44
N SER A 46 -5.80 4.61 3.56
CA SER A 46 -5.02 5.81 3.90
C SER A 46 -3.51 5.55 4.07
N THR A 47 -2.99 5.46 5.30
CA THR A 47 -1.54 5.63 5.53
C THR A 47 -0.75 4.33 5.61
N ILE A 48 -1.41 3.21 5.93
CA ILE A 48 -0.77 1.92 6.20
C ILE A 48 -1.70 0.82 5.68
N GLU A 49 -1.35 0.19 4.56
CA GLU A 49 -2.09 -0.98 4.06
C GLU A 49 -1.19 -2.20 3.97
N ALA A 50 0.00 -2.05 3.39
CA ALA A 50 0.95 -3.15 3.22
C ALA A 50 2.15 -3.04 4.16
N THR A 51 2.72 -1.84 4.32
CA THR A 51 4.03 -1.64 4.97
C THR A 51 3.90 -0.84 6.26
N ARG A 52 4.40 -1.37 7.38
CA ARG A 52 4.47 -0.62 8.65
C ARG A 52 5.71 0.29 8.66
N GLY A 53 6.25 0.65 9.82
CA GLY A 53 7.47 1.47 9.94
C GLY A 53 8.77 0.80 9.44
N GLY A 54 8.65 -0.16 8.53
CA GLY A 54 9.65 -1.06 7.98
C GLY A 54 8.98 -2.14 7.15
N VAL A 55 9.75 -2.78 6.27
CA VAL A 55 9.36 -3.98 5.53
C VAL A 55 10.17 -5.16 6.06
N PHE A 56 9.55 -6.33 6.14
CA PHE A 56 10.16 -7.54 6.70
C PHE A 56 9.92 -8.73 5.76
N PRO A 57 10.45 -8.69 4.52
CA PRO A 57 10.19 -9.69 3.48
C PRO A 57 10.46 -11.13 3.93
N GLU A 58 11.41 -11.29 4.85
CA GLU A 58 11.86 -12.59 5.35
C GLU A 58 10.71 -13.33 6.06
N ARG A 59 9.74 -12.59 6.62
CA ARG A 59 8.52 -13.15 7.25
C ARG A 59 7.55 -13.78 6.23
N LEU A 60 7.80 -13.59 4.94
CA LEU A 60 7.08 -14.20 3.84
C LEU A 60 7.94 -15.21 3.06
N GLY A 61 9.18 -15.46 3.51
CA GLY A 61 10.15 -16.24 2.76
C GLY A 61 10.70 -15.52 1.52
N TYR A 62 10.56 -14.19 1.45
CA TYR A 62 11.19 -13.38 0.40
C TYR A 62 12.60 -12.94 0.81
N PRO A 63 13.51 -12.70 -0.15
CA PRO A 63 14.81 -12.12 0.15
C PRO A 63 14.67 -10.73 0.77
N PRO A 64 15.65 -10.29 1.59
CA PRO A 64 15.67 -8.94 2.15
C PRO A 64 15.62 -7.88 1.04
N VAL A 65 15.12 -6.69 1.37
CA VAL A 65 15.32 -5.51 0.53
C VAL A 65 16.78 -5.08 0.65
N PHE A 66 17.53 -5.21 -0.44
CA PHE A 66 18.94 -4.84 -0.51
C PHE A 66 19.13 -3.35 -0.75
N ASP A 67 18.24 -2.75 -1.56
CA ASP A 67 18.23 -1.31 -1.81
C ASP A 67 16.83 -0.73 -1.59
N LYS A 68 16.67 0.01 -0.50
CA LYS A 68 15.44 0.75 -0.17
C LYS A 68 15.11 1.89 -1.14
N PHE A 69 15.99 2.17 -2.10
CA PHE A 69 15.79 3.11 -3.21
C PHE A 69 15.72 2.40 -4.57
N SER A 70 15.68 1.06 -4.61
CA SER A 70 15.41 0.32 -5.84
C SER A 70 13.92 0.40 -6.17
N PRO A 71 13.53 0.99 -7.32
CA PRO A 71 12.12 1.06 -7.70
C PRO A 71 11.45 -0.31 -7.80
N TRP A 72 12.20 -1.32 -8.24
CA TRP A 72 11.73 -2.70 -8.35
C TRP A 72 11.49 -3.33 -6.99
N GLU A 73 12.46 -3.26 -6.08
CA GLU A 73 12.34 -3.88 -4.76
C GLU A 73 11.23 -3.23 -3.94
N VAL A 74 11.12 -1.89 -4.02
CA VAL A 74 10.06 -1.10 -3.36
C VAL A 74 8.67 -1.50 -3.85
N ALA A 75 8.45 -1.55 -5.17
CA ALA A 75 7.15 -1.95 -5.72
C ALA A 75 6.81 -3.41 -5.39
N MET A 76 7.81 -4.30 -5.49
CA MET A 76 7.66 -5.71 -5.19
C MET A 76 7.25 -5.96 -3.75
N ILE A 77 7.98 -5.39 -2.79
CA ILE A 77 7.71 -5.66 -1.38
C ILE A 77 6.38 -5.09 -0.92
N ASN A 78 5.99 -3.91 -1.41
CA ASN A 78 4.67 -3.34 -1.16
C ASN A 78 3.54 -4.24 -1.65
N ALA A 79 3.67 -4.82 -2.85
CA ALA A 79 2.65 -5.73 -3.38
C ALA A 79 2.63 -7.07 -2.63
N LYS A 80 3.80 -7.64 -2.32
CA LYS A 80 3.92 -8.95 -1.68
C LYS A 80 3.52 -8.96 -0.20
N GLU A 81 3.73 -7.86 0.52
CA GLU A 81 3.33 -7.73 1.92
C GLU A 81 1.83 -7.46 2.10
N ASN A 82 1.14 -7.06 1.04
CA ASN A 82 -0.26 -6.67 1.12
C ASN A 82 -1.17 -7.86 1.48
N GLY A 83 -2.33 -7.55 2.06
CA GLY A 83 -3.29 -8.52 2.57
C GLY A 83 -3.05 -8.90 4.03
N TRP A 84 -1.79 -9.11 4.48
CA TRP A 84 -1.54 -9.55 5.85
C TRP A 84 -2.13 -8.60 6.91
N LEU A 85 -1.94 -7.28 6.75
CA LEU A 85 -2.47 -6.31 7.71
C LEU A 85 -4.01 -6.26 7.68
N GLN A 86 -4.62 -6.39 6.50
CA GLN A 86 -6.08 -6.42 6.39
C GLN A 86 -6.68 -7.66 7.06
N PHE A 87 -5.99 -8.81 7.02
CA PHE A 87 -6.38 -9.98 7.80
C PHE A 87 -6.29 -9.69 9.31
N VAL A 88 -5.18 -9.12 9.79
CA VAL A 88 -4.99 -8.78 11.21
C VAL A 88 -6.02 -7.76 11.70
N ASP A 89 -6.36 -6.76 10.90
CA ASP A 89 -7.38 -5.76 11.25
C ASP A 89 -8.76 -6.41 11.49
N CYS A 90 -9.09 -7.49 10.77
CA CYS A 90 -10.33 -8.25 11.01
C CYS A 90 -10.34 -9.07 12.31
N LEU A 91 -9.17 -9.35 12.90
CA LEU A 91 -9.09 -10.07 14.16
C LEU A 91 -9.36 -9.16 15.38
N GLY A 92 -9.38 -7.83 15.18
CA GLY A 92 -9.63 -6.86 16.26
C GLY A 92 -8.48 -6.76 17.27
N ILE A 93 -7.29 -7.26 16.92
CA ILE A 93 -6.10 -7.23 17.78
C ILE A 93 -5.11 -6.19 17.28
N CYS A 94 -4.31 -5.62 18.20
CA CYS A 94 -3.28 -4.68 17.81
C CYS A 94 -2.25 -5.36 16.92
N ALA A 95 -1.98 -4.75 15.77
CA ALA A 95 -1.02 -5.22 14.81
C ALA A 95 0.38 -5.44 15.45
N PHE A 96 0.77 -4.61 16.43
CA PHE A 96 2.05 -4.76 17.17
C PHE A 96 2.13 -6.01 18.05
N CYS A 97 1.00 -6.57 18.45
CA CYS A 97 0.94 -7.84 19.18
C CYS A 97 1.10 -9.06 18.24
N CYS A 98 1.21 -8.84 16.93
CA CYS A 98 1.28 -9.89 15.90
C CYS A 98 2.63 -9.89 15.15
N PRO A 99 3.79 -9.95 15.82
CA PRO A 99 5.09 -9.94 15.13
C PRO A 99 5.36 -11.26 14.38
N ASN A 100 4.79 -12.38 14.85
CA ASN A 100 4.89 -13.72 14.26
C ASN A 100 3.57 -14.09 13.58
N ARG A 101 3.60 -14.33 12.26
CA ARG A 101 2.38 -14.53 11.45
C ARG A 101 1.79 -15.91 11.67
N GLU A 102 2.64 -16.91 11.75
CA GLU A 102 2.31 -18.32 11.97
C GLU A 102 1.58 -18.49 13.30
N LEU A 103 2.13 -17.93 14.36
CA LEU A 103 1.52 -17.95 15.69
C LEU A 103 0.19 -17.20 15.69
N THR A 104 0.09 -16.07 14.98
CA THR A 104 -1.18 -15.33 14.86
C THR A 104 -2.26 -16.20 14.20
N VAL A 105 -1.92 -16.94 13.16
CA VAL A 105 -2.84 -17.88 12.49
C VAL A 105 -3.18 -19.07 13.41
N GLN A 106 -2.21 -19.63 14.13
CA GLN A 106 -2.45 -20.70 15.11
C GLN A 106 -3.41 -20.25 16.21
N CYS A 107 -3.23 -19.05 16.76
CA CYS A 107 -4.15 -18.47 17.74
C CYS A 107 -5.54 -18.26 17.14
N THR A 108 -5.63 -17.81 15.88
CA THR A 108 -6.91 -17.66 15.19
C THR A 108 -7.63 -19.00 15.10
N ASN A 109 -6.97 -20.04 14.60
CA ASN A 109 -7.52 -21.39 14.50
C ASN A 109 -7.95 -21.96 15.86
N ALA A 110 -7.16 -21.75 16.90
CA ALA A 110 -7.47 -22.22 18.25
C ALA A 110 -8.75 -21.58 18.83
N VAL A 111 -9.04 -20.33 18.48
CA VAL A 111 -10.23 -19.60 18.96
C VAL A 111 -11.45 -19.89 18.10
N THR A 112 -11.30 -19.94 16.78
CA THR A 112 -12.43 -20.04 15.84
C THR A 112 -12.79 -21.47 15.46
N GLY A 113 -11.88 -22.43 15.69
CA GLY A 113 -11.99 -23.79 15.16
C GLY A 113 -11.76 -23.88 13.65
N TRP A 114 -11.24 -22.83 13.01
CA TRP A 114 -10.87 -22.85 11.60
C TRP A 114 -9.56 -23.60 11.37
N ASP A 115 -9.30 -23.96 10.11
CA ASP A 115 -8.07 -24.61 9.67
C ASP A 115 -7.36 -23.73 8.62
N LEU A 116 -6.96 -22.53 9.04
CA LEU A 116 -6.21 -21.61 8.18
C LEU A 116 -4.71 -21.94 8.21
N ASP A 117 -4.09 -21.86 7.03
CA ASP A 117 -2.65 -21.65 6.86
C ASP A 117 -2.34 -20.17 6.56
N LEU A 118 -1.06 -19.80 6.48
CA LEU A 118 -0.66 -18.43 6.15
C LEU A 118 -1.21 -17.95 4.79
N LYS A 119 -1.26 -18.85 3.80
CA LYS A 119 -1.69 -18.50 2.44
C LYS A 119 -3.18 -18.18 2.41
N SER A 120 -4.02 -18.98 3.07
CA SER A 120 -5.45 -18.76 3.20
C SER A 120 -5.76 -17.52 4.05
N ALA A 121 -5.05 -17.29 5.16
CA ALA A 121 -5.16 -16.06 5.94
C ALA A 121 -4.80 -14.81 5.10
N THR A 122 -3.70 -14.85 4.36
CA THR A 122 -3.29 -13.76 3.46
C THR A 122 -4.29 -13.58 2.32
N ARG A 123 -4.85 -14.66 1.77
CA ARG A 123 -5.91 -14.61 0.74
C ARG A 123 -7.18 -13.94 1.25
N ILE A 124 -7.57 -14.15 2.52
CA ILE A 124 -8.66 -13.40 3.16
C ILE A 124 -8.34 -11.90 3.16
N GLY A 125 -7.11 -11.54 3.54
CA GLY A 125 -6.62 -10.17 3.46
C GLY A 125 -6.67 -9.57 2.06
N LEU A 126 -6.18 -10.29 1.05
CA LEU A 126 -6.19 -9.83 -0.35
C LEU A 126 -7.60 -9.67 -0.91
N ARG A 127 -8.57 -10.50 -0.48
CA ARG A 127 -9.99 -10.28 -0.77
C ARG A 127 -10.45 -8.93 -0.25
N ILE A 128 -10.10 -8.57 0.98
CA ILE A 128 -10.47 -7.27 1.57
C ILE A 128 -9.80 -6.12 0.82
N VAL A 129 -8.50 -6.22 0.50
CA VAL A 129 -7.78 -5.23 -0.30
C VAL A 129 -8.48 -4.97 -1.63
N ASN A 130 -8.85 -6.03 -2.36
CA ASN A 130 -9.53 -5.89 -3.65
C ASN A 130 -10.96 -5.35 -3.51
N LEU A 131 -11.69 -5.73 -2.45
CA LEU A 131 -13.01 -5.17 -2.17
C LEU A 131 -12.93 -3.67 -1.89
N LEU A 132 -11.98 -3.23 -1.07
CA LEU A 132 -11.73 -1.81 -0.78
C LEU A 132 -11.29 -1.07 -2.05
N ARG A 133 -10.49 -1.71 -2.89
CA ARG A 133 -10.07 -1.14 -4.18
C ARG A 133 -11.25 -0.86 -5.09
N VAL A 134 -12.12 -1.85 -5.25
CA VAL A 134 -13.38 -1.71 -6.00
C VAL A 134 -14.23 -0.61 -5.38
N PHE A 135 -14.39 -0.59 -4.06
CA PHE A 135 -15.14 0.46 -3.38
C PHE A 135 -14.58 1.86 -3.71
N ASN A 136 -13.28 2.09 -3.54
CA ASN A 136 -12.66 3.39 -3.74
C ASN A 136 -12.78 3.88 -5.18
N LEU A 137 -12.54 3.00 -6.15
CA LEU A 137 -12.70 3.35 -7.56
C LEU A 137 -14.16 3.77 -7.85
N ARG A 138 -15.16 3.08 -7.26
CA ARG A 138 -16.60 3.41 -7.44
C ARG A 138 -16.95 4.78 -6.86
N HIS A 139 -16.16 5.22 -5.88
CA HIS A 139 -16.34 6.50 -5.18
C HIS A 139 -15.35 7.57 -5.66
N GLY A 140 -14.79 7.40 -6.86
CA GLY A 140 -14.04 8.45 -7.55
C GLY A 140 -12.54 8.44 -7.31
N LEU A 141 -11.96 7.34 -6.79
CA LEU A 141 -10.52 7.13 -6.91
C LEU A 141 -10.16 7.07 -8.41
N LYS A 142 -9.20 7.90 -8.81
CA LYS A 142 -8.65 7.89 -10.16
C LYS A 142 -7.16 7.54 -10.13
N PRO A 143 -6.63 6.89 -11.18
CA PRO A 143 -5.22 6.49 -11.24
C PRO A 143 -4.22 7.62 -10.97
N GLU A 144 -4.52 8.83 -11.42
CA GLU A 144 -3.69 10.03 -11.26
C GLU A 144 -3.63 10.56 -9.81
N MET A 145 -4.52 10.08 -8.94
CA MET A 145 -4.55 10.43 -7.52
C MET A 145 -3.60 9.59 -6.66
N GLU A 146 -3.09 8.47 -7.18
CA GLU A 146 -2.19 7.58 -6.44
C GLU A 146 -0.75 8.10 -6.45
N ARG A 147 -0.56 9.35 -6.00
CA ARG A 147 0.71 10.07 -6.07
C ARG A 147 0.90 11.02 -4.87
N PRO A 148 2.14 11.31 -4.49
CA PRO A 148 2.46 12.34 -3.51
C PRO A 148 2.21 13.76 -4.07
N SER A 149 2.05 14.72 -3.17
CA SER A 149 2.13 16.16 -3.45
C SER A 149 3.55 16.57 -3.86
N VAL A 150 3.69 17.77 -4.43
CA VAL A 150 4.96 18.32 -4.93
C VAL A 150 6.01 18.34 -3.83
N ARG A 151 5.72 18.95 -2.67
CA ARG A 151 6.66 18.98 -1.53
C ARG A 151 7.05 17.60 -1.04
N TYR A 152 6.08 16.70 -0.99
CA TYR A 152 6.27 15.37 -0.40
C TYR A 152 7.22 14.49 -1.22
N SER A 153 7.33 14.75 -2.52
CA SER A 153 8.18 14.03 -3.47
C SER A 153 9.37 14.84 -3.96
N GLU A 154 9.59 16.04 -3.40
CA GLU A 154 10.72 16.90 -3.71
C GLU A 154 12.03 16.19 -3.33
N THR A 155 13.06 16.31 -4.18
CA THR A 155 14.38 15.74 -3.89
C THR A 155 14.92 16.28 -2.56
N PRO A 156 15.37 15.41 -1.64
CA PRO A 156 15.98 15.85 -0.38
C PRO A 156 17.18 16.77 -0.62
N LYS A 157 17.23 17.89 0.09
CA LYS A 157 18.28 18.92 -0.06
C LYS A 157 19.46 18.71 0.90
N ASP A 158 19.26 17.89 1.91
CA ASP A 158 20.18 17.63 3.02
C ASP A 158 20.04 16.20 3.58
N GLY A 159 20.86 15.89 4.60
CA GLY A 159 20.85 14.61 5.30
C GLY A 159 21.42 13.41 4.50
N PRO A 160 21.31 12.19 5.05
CA PRO A 160 21.91 10.98 4.47
C PRO A 160 21.35 10.58 3.09
N VAL A 161 20.19 11.13 2.72
CA VAL A 161 19.48 10.82 1.47
C VAL A 161 19.47 12.01 0.50
N LYS A 162 20.30 13.02 0.76
CA LYS A 162 20.46 14.21 -0.09
C LYS A 162 20.65 13.81 -1.55
N GLY A 163 19.92 14.48 -2.44
CA GLY A 163 20.06 14.32 -3.88
C GLY A 163 19.47 13.02 -4.45
N ARG A 164 18.68 12.25 -3.68
CA ARG A 164 18.00 11.04 -4.17
C ARG A 164 16.56 11.35 -4.60
N PRO A 165 16.26 11.49 -5.91
CA PRO A 165 14.92 11.80 -6.39
C PRO A 165 14.07 10.53 -6.52
N ILE A 166 12.82 10.57 -6.05
CA ILE A 166 11.85 9.49 -6.28
C ILE A 166 11.04 9.69 -7.57
N GLN A 167 10.84 10.95 -7.98
CA GLN A 167 9.96 11.34 -9.07
C GLN A 167 10.20 10.60 -10.40
N PRO A 168 11.45 10.44 -10.89
CA PRO A 168 11.71 9.73 -12.15
C PRO A 168 11.26 8.27 -12.16
N TYR A 169 11.07 7.68 -10.98
CA TYR A 169 10.75 6.25 -10.81
C TYR A 169 9.32 6.00 -10.34
N PHE A 170 8.58 7.05 -9.98
CA PHE A 170 7.32 6.88 -9.27
C PHE A 170 6.25 6.17 -10.12
N ASP A 171 6.15 6.53 -11.40
CA ASP A 171 5.20 5.96 -12.34
C ASP A 171 5.49 4.47 -12.58
N PHE A 172 6.78 4.15 -12.72
CA PHE A 172 7.25 2.78 -12.82
C PHE A 172 6.85 1.97 -11.57
N MET A 173 7.11 2.50 -10.36
CA MET A 173 6.76 1.81 -9.11
C MET A 173 5.26 1.55 -8.96
N VAL A 174 4.41 2.54 -9.27
CA VAL A 174 2.95 2.39 -9.20
C VAL A 174 2.48 1.35 -10.20
N ARG A 175 2.98 1.39 -11.43
CA ARG A 175 2.64 0.42 -12.47
C ARG A 175 3.02 -1.00 -12.06
N THR A 176 4.26 -1.21 -11.63
CA THR A 176 4.75 -2.52 -11.18
C THR A 176 3.98 -3.02 -9.96
N TYR A 177 3.66 -2.15 -9.01
CA TYR A 177 2.81 -2.51 -7.87
C TYR A 177 1.43 -3.03 -8.33
N ARG A 178 0.77 -2.30 -9.25
CA ARG A 178 -0.53 -2.70 -9.81
C ARG A 178 -0.45 -4.05 -10.52
N GLU A 179 0.55 -4.24 -11.38
CA GLU A 179 0.76 -5.51 -12.09
C GLU A 179 0.94 -6.68 -11.11
N LEU A 180 1.75 -6.49 -10.06
CA LEU A 180 1.99 -7.51 -9.03
C LEU A 180 0.77 -7.80 -8.14
N MET A 181 -0.11 -6.82 -7.95
CA MET A 181 -1.40 -7.00 -7.28
C MET A 181 -2.46 -7.67 -8.17
N GLY A 182 -2.14 -7.93 -9.45
CA GLY A 182 -3.08 -8.46 -10.43
C GLY A 182 -4.12 -7.41 -10.85
N TRP A 183 -3.70 -6.15 -10.93
CA TRP A 183 -4.51 -5.03 -11.38
C TRP A 183 -4.03 -4.54 -12.74
N ASP A 184 -4.92 -3.90 -13.48
CA ASP A 184 -4.57 -3.23 -14.72
C ASP A 184 -3.54 -2.10 -14.45
N PRO A 185 -2.41 -2.06 -15.17
CA PRO A 185 -1.30 -1.15 -14.90
C PRO A 185 -1.70 0.33 -15.00
N GLU A 186 -2.63 0.67 -15.89
CA GLU A 186 -2.97 2.05 -16.21
C GLU A 186 -4.13 2.56 -15.34
N THR A 187 -5.17 1.74 -15.22
CA THR A 187 -6.41 2.09 -14.50
C THR A 187 -6.38 1.68 -13.03
N GLY A 188 -5.48 0.77 -12.65
CA GLY A 188 -5.44 0.20 -11.30
C GLY A 188 -6.71 -0.57 -10.92
N ARG A 189 -7.52 -0.97 -11.91
CA ARG A 189 -8.70 -1.82 -11.72
C ARG A 189 -8.25 -3.27 -11.49
N PRO A 190 -8.74 -3.97 -10.47
CA PRO A 190 -8.47 -5.40 -10.34
C PRO A 190 -8.88 -6.17 -11.59
N LEU A 191 -8.02 -7.05 -12.09
CA LEU A 191 -8.35 -7.87 -13.26
C LEU A 191 -9.45 -8.88 -12.91
N PRO A 192 -10.29 -9.31 -13.88
CA PRO A 192 -11.34 -10.29 -13.62
C PRO A 192 -10.84 -11.59 -12.98
N GLN A 193 -9.66 -12.08 -13.40
CA GLN A 193 -9.08 -13.29 -12.83
C GLN A 193 -8.66 -13.08 -11.37
N THR A 194 -8.15 -11.88 -11.04
CA THR A 194 -7.81 -11.49 -9.67
C THR A 194 -9.03 -11.49 -8.77
N LEU A 195 -10.13 -10.85 -9.17
CA LEU A 195 -11.37 -10.84 -8.39
C LEU A 195 -11.94 -12.25 -8.18
N LYS A 196 -11.98 -13.06 -9.24
CA LYS A 196 -12.38 -14.47 -9.14
C LYS A 196 -11.48 -15.26 -8.18
N SER A 197 -10.16 -15.04 -8.23
CA SER A 197 -9.21 -15.77 -7.39
C SER A 197 -9.40 -15.51 -5.89
N VAL A 198 -9.99 -14.37 -5.52
CA VAL A 198 -10.29 -13.99 -4.13
C VAL A 198 -11.78 -14.09 -3.77
N GLY A 199 -12.61 -14.68 -4.63
CA GLY A 199 -14.03 -14.92 -4.37
C GLY A 199 -14.89 -13.65 -4.42
N LEU A 200 -14.58 -12.74 -5.35
CA LEU A 200 -15.31 -11.48 -5.61
C LEU A 200 -15.80 -11.41 -7.07
N GLU A 201 -16.15 -12.55 -7.65
CA GLU A 201 -16.57 -12.66 -9.05
C GLU A 201 -17.84 -11.85 -9.38
N GLU A 202 -18.71 -11.64 -8.40
CA GLU A 202 -19.90 -10.79 -8.50
C GLU A 202 -19.59 -9.30 -8.71
N LEU A 203 -18.33 -8.89 -8.52
CA LEU A 203 -17.88 -7.52 -8.74
C LEU A 203 -17.31 -7.28 -10.14
N ILE A 204 -17.07 -8.32 -10.95
CA ILE A 204 -16.44 -8.22 -12.28
C ILE A 204 -17.27 -7.35 -13.23
N GLU A 205 -18.59 -7.53 -13.23
CA GLU A 205 -19.50 -6.84 -14.16
C GLU A 205 -19.94 -5.45 -13.67
N LYS A 206 -19.54 -5.07 -12.45
CA LYS A 206 -20.10 -3.91 -11.76
C LYS A 206 -19.10 -2.75 -11.64
N PHE A 207 -18.20 -2.58 -12.61
CA PHE A 207 -17.08 -1.65 -12.48
C PHE A 207 -16.61 -0.91 -13.75
#